data_AF-A0A7S1N4F7-F1
#
_entry.id   AF-A0A7S1N4F7-F1
#
_cell.length_a   1.000
_cell.length_b   1.000
_cell.length_c   1.000
_cell.angle_alpha   90.00
_cell.angle_beta   90.00
_cell.angle_gamma   90.00
#
_symmetry.space_group_name_H-M   'P 1'
#
loop_
_entity.id
_entity.type
_entity.pdbx_description
1 polymer ?
#
loop_
_entity_poly.entity_id
_entity_poly.type
_entity_poly.pdbx_seq_one_letter_code
_entity_poly.pdbx_strand_id
1 'polypeptide(L)'
;MAVLNRCGYHLDVVKWFSSAQRHSCQMNLAGYTCAIQAMQRLKDSAGALELLGKMRGDGIRADVVVYNIVLNACDKSGQWQTALQLMEDMKSEGIAPDVITYNTAISACGKGGQWKRALQLLDEGHAEGVAPDTIA
;
A
#
# COMPACT_ATOMS: atom_id res chain seq x y z
N MET A 1 5.64 -17.78 9.72
CA MET A 1 6.67 -17.24 10.63
C MET A 1 6.08 -16.04 11.35
N ALA A 2 5.74 -16.24 12.61
CA ALA A 2 5.08 -15.28 13.48
C ALA A 2 6.12 -14.66 14.42
N VAL A 3 6.82 -13.62 13.97
CA VAL A 3 7.58 -12.76 14.86
C VAL A 3 7.51 -11.37 14.26
N LEU A 4 6.76 -10.49 14.91
CA LEU A 4 6.85 -9.02 14.93
C LEU A 4 5.51 -8.54 15.48
N ASN A 5 5.23 -8.96 16.71
CA ASN A 5 4.22 -8.36 17.56
C ASN A 5 4.97 -7.66 18.70
N ARG A 6 4.52 -6.44 19.00
CA ARG A 6 4.82 -5.59 20.15
C ARG A 6 6.16 -4.86 20.21
N CYS A 7 6.01 -3.53 20.24
CA CYS A 7 6.84 -2.55 20.95
C CYS A 7 8.15 -2.09 20.29
N GLY A 8 8.22 -0.80 19.91
CA GLY A 8 9.48 -0.04 19.82
C GLY A 8 10.04 0.32 18.43
N TYR A 9 9.38 -0.05 17.33
CA TYR A 9 10.04 -0.20 16.02
C TYR A 9 10.19 1.03 15.11
N HIS A 10 9.91 2.26 15.54
CA HIS A 10 9.92 3.43 14.64
C HIS A 10 11.34 3.74 14.09
N LEU A 11 12.37 3.61 14.93
CA LEU A 11 13.76 3.79 14.50
C LEU A 11 14.37 2.51 13.93
N ASP A 12 13.87 1.34 14.36
CA ASP A 12 14.50 0.07 14.03
C ASP A 12 14.14 -0.45 12.64
N VAL A 13 12.99 -0.11 12.05
CA VAL A 13 12.69 -0.56 10.68
C VAL A 13 13.55 0.17 9.65
N VAL A 14 13.68 1.49 9.76
CA VAL A 14 14.55 2.29 8.87
C VAL A 14 16.03 2.02 9.15
N LYS A 15 16.42 1.79 10.42
CA LYS A 15 17.79 1.34 10.75
C LYS A 15 18.04 -0.09 10.29
N TRP A 16 17.08 -1.00 10.40
CA TRP A 16 17.16 -2.37 9.88
C TRP A 16 17.28 -2.34 8.35
N PHE A 17 16.55 -1.46 7.67
CA PHE A 17 16.67 -1.23 6.24
C PHE A 17 18.06 -0.69 5.86
N SER A 18 18.55 0.32 6.60
CA SER A 18 19.91 0.85 6.46
C SER A 18 20.98 -0.21 6.75
N SER A 19 20.75 -1.10 7.73
CA SER A 19 21.65 -2.21 8.09
C SER A 19 21.62 -3.34 7.06
N ALA A 20 20.44 -3.69 6.54
CA ALA A 20 20.26 -4.69 5.50
C ALA A 20 20.92 -4.24 4.18
N GLN A 21 20.83 -2.95 3.86
CA GLN A 21 21.51 -2.34 2.71
C GLN A 21 23.04 -2.26 2.89
N ARG A 22 23.54 -2.06 4.11
CA ARG A 22 24.99 -2.13 4.42
C ARG A 22 25.59 -3.52 4.17
N HIS A 23 24.78 -4.56 4.23
CA HIS A 23 25.22 -5.94 4.02
C HIS A 23 25.00 -6.44 2.59
N SER A 24 24.88 -5.59 1.56
CA SER A 24 24.81 -6.02 0.13
C SER A 24 23.84 -7.18 -0.17
N CYS A 25 22.84 -7.41 0.70
CA CYS A 25 21.82 -8.43 0.48
C CYS A 25 20.85 -7.84 -0.53
N GLN A 26 20.80 -8.42 -1.73
CA GLN A 26 19.75 -8.14 -2.69
C GLN A 26 18.41 -8.36 -1.98
N MET A 27 17.71 -7.27 -1.67
CA MET A 27 16.49 -7.30 -0.90
C MET A 27 15.41 -7.83 -1.84
N ASN A 28 14.94 -9.05 -1.58
CA ASN A 28 13.94 -9.71 -2.41
C ASN A 28 12.53 -9.15 -2.15
N LEU A 29 11.55 -9.58 -2.95
CA LEU A 29 10.13 -9.19 -2.82
C LEU A 29 9.59 -9.36 -1.39
N ALA A 30 10.00 -10.43 -0.68
CA ALA A 30 9.58 -10.67 0.70
C ALA A 30 10.14 -9.64 1.68
N GLY A 31 11.39 -9.21 1.51
CA GLY A 31 12.01 -8.16 2.32
C GLY A 31 11.30 -6.81 2.16
N TYR A 32 11.00 -6.43 0.92
CA TYR A 32 10.22 -5.22 0.63
C TYR A 32 8.79 -5.30 1.16
N THR A 33 8.11 -6.44 0.98
CA THR A 33 6.75 -6.65 1.49
C THR A 33 6.70 -6.52 3.01
N CYS A 34 7.65 -7.12 3.74
CA CYS A 34 7.72 -6.99 5.20
C CYS A 34 7.98 -5.55 5.65
N ALA A 35 8.85 -4.81 4.96
CA ALA A 35 9.14 -3.41 5.27
C ALA A 35 7.89 -2.53 5.06
N ILE A 36 7.18 -2.71 3.95
CA ILE A 36 5.96 -1.96 3.62
C ILE A 36 4.81 -2.33 4.58
N GLN A 37 4.68 -3.60 4.99
CA GLN A 37 3.73 -4.02 6.04
C GLN A 37 4.02 -3.35 7.39
N ALA A 38 5.29 -3.15 7.72
CA ALA A 38 5.66 -2.41 8.92
C ALA A 38 5.22 -0.94 8.83
N MET A 39 5.38 -0.30 7.66
CA MET A 39 4.96 1.09 7.44
C MET A 39 3.44 1.28 7.55
N GLN A 40 2.65 0.30 7.10
CA GLN A 40 1.19 0.30 7.29
C GLN A 40 0.79 0.39 8.78
N ARG A 41 1.56 -0.20 9.69
CA ARG A 41 1.31 -0.14 11.14
C ARG A 41 1.71 1.20 11.75
N LEU A 42 2.68 1.87 11.14
CA LEU A 42 3.18 3.18 11.58
C LEU A 42 2.38 4.34 11.00
N LYS A 43 1.40 4.08 10.09
CA LYS A 43 0.66 5.11 9.34
C LYS A 43 1.59 6.07 8.57
N ASP A 44 2.78 5.59 8.22
CA ASP A 44 3.74 6.34 7.45
C ASP A 44 3.57 5.98 5.96
N SER A 45 2.65 6.68 5.30
CA SER A 45 2.42 6.50 3.87
C SER A 45 3.59 7.03 3.03
N ALA A 46 4.37 8.00 3.53
CA ALA A 46 5.53 8.53 2.84
C ALA A 46 6.65 7.49 2.77
N GLY A 47 6.96 6.84 3.90
CA GLY A 47 7.91 5.72 3.94
C GLY A 47 7.48 4.54 3.07
N ALA A 48 6.17 4.23 3.03
CA ALA A 48 5.64 3.17 2.17
C ALA A 48 5.84 3.45 0.67
N LEU A 49 5.63 4.70 0.24
CA LEU A 49 5.88 5.14 -1.14
C LEU A 49 7.36 5.14 -1.51
N GLU A 50 8.22 5.60 -0.60
CA GLU A 50 9.67 5.61 -0.83
C GLU A 50 10.19 4.18 -1.05
N LEU A 51 9.71 3.24 -0.23
CA LEU A 51 10.03 1.82 -0.38
C LEU A 51 9.52 1.24 -1.70
N LEU A 52 8.30 1.60 -2.14
CA LEU A 52 7.76 1.20 -3.44
C LEU A 52 8.61 1.74 -4.59
N GLY A 53 8.97 3.02 -4.54
CA GLY A 53 9.83 3.66 -5.55
C GLY A 53 11.21 3.01 -5.61
N LYS A 54 11.78 2.66 -4.45
CA LYS A 54 13.05 1.95 -4.39
C LYS A 54 12.96 0.52 -4.94
N MET A 55 11.88 -0.20 -4.65
CA MET A 55 11.65 -1.52 -5.20
C MET A 55 11.56 -1.49 -6.73
N ARG A 56 10.88 -0.49 -7.30
CA ARG A 56 10.86 -0.22 -8.74
C ARG A 56 12.27 0.09 -9.28
N GLY A 57 13.06 0.91 -8.57
CA GLY A 57 14.45 1.25 -8.93
C GLY A 57 15.41 0.07 -8.91
N ASP A 58 15.20 -0.89 -8.01
CA ASP A 58 15.95 -2.15 -7.93
C ASP A 58 15.52 -3.18 -9.00
N GLY A 59 14.54 -2.83 -9.86
CA GLY A 59 14.03 -3.72 -10.91
C GLY A 59 13.11 -4.83 -10.40
N ILE A 60 12.61 -4.71 -9.17
CA ILE A 60 11.71 -5.69 -8.56
C ILE A 60 10.27 -5.27 -8.86
N ARG A 61 9.54 -6.15 -9.55
CA ARG A 61 8.14 -5.91 -9.90
C ARG A 61 7.26 -5.99 -8.65
N ALA A 62 6.51 -4.93 -8.39
CA ALA A 62 5.49 -4.93 -7.35
C ALA A 62 4.35 -5.88 -7.70
N ASP A 63 3.81 -6.55 -6.69
CA ASP A 63 2.62 -7.39 -6.81
C ASP A 63 1.40 -6.69 -6.20
N VAL A 64 0.23 -7.30 -6.36
CA VAL A 64 -1.05 -6.82 -5.81
C VAL A 64 -0.96 -6.58 -4.30
N VAL A 65 -0.17 -7.40 -3.61
CA VAL A 65 -0.03 -7.37 -2.15
C VAL A 65 0.69 -6.09 -1.72
N VAL A 66 1.81 -5.78 -2.37
CA VAL A 66 2.56 -4.54 -2.11
C VAL A 66 1.69 -3.31 -2.32
N TYR A 67 0.97 -3.23 -3.44
CA TYR A 67 0.04 -2.12 -3.71
C TYR A 67 -1.03 -1.99 -2.64
N ASN A 68 -1.69 -3.09 -2.29
CA ASN A 68 -2.73 -3.11 -1.26
C ASN A 68 -2.21 -2.64 0.10
N ILE A 69 -0.97 -2.98 0.47
CA ILE A 69 -0.39 -2.54 1.75
C ILE A 69 -0.13 -1.03 1.72
N VAL A 70 0.45 -0.49 0.63
CA VAL A 70 0.70 0.95 0.49
C VAL A 70 -0.62 1.73 0.48
N LEU A 71 -1.62 1.26 -0.27
CA LEU A 71 -2.97 1.82 -0.29
C LEU A 71 -3.59 1.88 1.12
N ASN A 72 -3.46 0.80 1.89
CA ASN A 72 -3.98 0.75 3.25
C ASN A 72 -3.23 1.70 4.20
N ALA A 73 -1.93 1.90 3.98
CA ALA A 73 -1.18 2.95 4.67
C ALA A 73 -1.74 4.35 4.31
N CYS A 74 -2.00 4.63 3.03
CA CYS A 74 -2.62 5.89 2.58
C CYS A 74 -4.02 6.10 3.17
N ASP A 75 -4.87 5.06 3.23
CA ASP A 75 -6.19 5.12 3.86
C ASP A 75 -6.12 5.45 5.36
N LYS A 76 -5.18 4.83 6.09
CA LYS A 76 -4.98 5.12 7.52
C LYS A 76 -4.44 6.53 7.77
N SER A 77 -3.75 7.10 6.80
CA SER A 77 -3.20 8.46 6.86
C SER A 77 -4.11 9.51 6.23
N GLY A 78 -5.28 9.11 5.70
CA GLY A 78 -6.26 10.01 5.07
C GLY A 78 -5.80 10.61 3.73
N GLN A 79 -4.74 10.06 3.13
CA GLN A 79 -4.16 10.55 1.88
C GLN A 79 -4.88 9.93 0.67
N TRP A 80 -6.12 10.37 0.45
CA TRP A 80 -6.97 9.84 -0.61
C TRP A 80 -6.45 10.13 -2.02
N GLN A 81 -5.80 11.29 -2.26
CA GLN A 81 -5.22 11.61 -3.55
C GLN A 81 -4.14 10.60 -3.94
N THR A 82 -3.26 10.30 -2.98
CA THR A 82 -2.18 9.34 -3.12
C THR A 82 -2.73 7.93 -3.36
N ALA A 83 -3.78 7.54 -2.63
CA ALA A 83 -4.41 6.24 -2.80
C ALA A 83 -4.97 6.06 -4.22
N LEU A 84 -5.63 7.08 -4.77
CA LEU A 84 -6.13 7.06 -6.14
C LEU A 84 -4.99 6.97 -7.17
N GLN A 85 -3.92 7.75 -6.96
CA GLN A 85 -2.76 7.68 -7.85
C GLN A 85 -2.12 6.30 -7.85
N LEU A 86 -2.01 5.64 -6.68
CA LEU A 86 -1.51 4.27 -6.59
C LEU A 86 -2.40 3.27 -7.34
N MET A 87 -3.71 3.45 -7.29
CA MET A 87 -4.66 2.62 -8.05
C MET A 87 -4.43 2.75 -9.57
N GLU A 88 -4.26 3.98 -10.05
CA GLU A 88 -3.97 4.23 -11.47
C GLU A 88 -2.61 3.67 -11.86
N ASP A 89 -1.58 3.86 -11.03
CA ASP A 89 -0.25 3.29 -11.22
C ASP A 89 -0.33 1.76 -11.33
N MET A 90 -1.10 1.11 -10.46
CA MET A 90 -1.31 -0.34 -10.47
C MET A 90 -1.95 -0.82 -11.78
N LYS A 91 -3.01 -0.14 -12.24
CA LYS A 91 -3.63 -0.40 -13.55
C LYS A 91 -2.63 -0.19 -14.70
N SER A 92 -1.84 0.87 -14.64
CA SER A 92 -0.83 1.20 -15.66
C SER A 92 0.29 0.15 -15.78
N GLU A 93 0.62 -0.52 -14.67
CA GLU A 93 1.59 -1.62 -14.62
C GLU A 93 0.99 -2.99 -15.01
N GLY A 94 -0.28 -3.00 -15.45
CA GLY A 94 -1.02 -4.19 -15.83
C GLY A 94 -1.40 -5.07 -14.63
N ILE A 95 -1.46 -4.50 -13.43
CA ILE A 95 -1.87 -5.19 -12.21
C ILE A 95 -3.35 -4.84 -11.98
N ALA A 96 -4.21 -5.86 -12.01
CA ALA A 96 -5.64 -5.65 -11.80
C ALA A 96 -5.92 -5.31 -10.33
N PRO A 97 -6.58 -4.17 -10.04
CA PRO A 97 -7.07 -3.87 -8.70
C PRO A 97 -8.02 -4.97 -8.21
N ASP A 98 -7.98 -5.28 -6.93
CA ASP A 98 -8.90 -6.22 -6.30
C ASP A 98 -9.95 -5.51 -5.45
N VAL A 99 -10.84 -6.29 -4.83
CA VAL A 99 -11.88 -5.79 -3.91
C VAL A 99 -11.25 -4.96 -2.78
N ILE A 100 -10.09 -5.39 -2.27
CA ILE A 100 -9.38 -4.70 -1.19
C ILE A 100 -8.89 -3.33 -1.67
N THR A 101 -8.34 -3.25 -2.88
CA THR A 101 -7.89 -1.99 -3.49
C THR A 101 -9.03 -0.98 -3.57
N TYR A 102 -10.17 -1.37 -4.15
CA TYR A 102 -11.34 -0.52 -4.29
C TYR A 102 -11.90 -0.07 -2.93
N ASN A 103 -12.11 -0.99 -2.01
CA ASN A 103 -12.59 -0.68 -0.67
C ASN A 103 -11.69 0.28 0.08
N THR A 104 -10.38 0.08 -0.04
CA THR A 104 -9.38 0.95 0.62
C THR A 104 -9.42 2.36 0.04
N ALA A 105 -9.52 2.49 -1.29
CA ALA A 105 -9.64 3.78 -1.96
C ALA A 105 -10.96 4.50 -1.64
N ILE A 106 -12.08 3.77 -1.58
CA ILE A 106 -13.39 4.28 -1.17
C ILE A 106 -13.35 4.79 0.28
N SER A 107 -12.79 3.99 1.21
CA SER A 107 -12.60 4.38 2.60
C SER A 107 -11.73 5.62 2.73
N ALA A 108 -10.61 5.69 2.00
CA ALA A 108 -9.72 6.84 2.00
C ALA A 108 -10.44 8.10 1.51
N CYS A 109 -11.20 8.00 0.41
CA CYS A 109 -12.02 9.09 -0.12
C CYS A 109 -13.09 9.53 0.88
N GLY A 110 -13.75 8.60 1.57
CA GLY A 110 -14.72 8.89 2.64
C GLY A 110 -14.10 9.71 3.77
N LYS A 111 -12.93 9.29 4.27
CA LYS A 111 -12.15 10.01 5.29
C LYS A 111 -11.67 11.39 4.82
N GLY A 112 -11.36 11.52 3.53
CA GLY A 112 -10.99 12.77 2.88
C GLY A 112 -12.16 13.71 2.55
N GLY A 113 -13.40 13.34 2.91
CA GLY A 113 -14.61 14.09 2.56
C GLY A 113 -14.97 14.06 1.06
N GLN A 114 -14.31 13.22 0.27
CA GLN A 114 -14.50 13.08 -1.18
C GLN A 114 -15.52 12.01 -1.53
N TRP A 115 -16.71 12.09 -0.96
CA TRP A 115 -17.78 11.10 -1.15
C TRP A 115 -18.19 10.93 -2.63
N LYS A 116 -18.14 12.00 -3.44
CA LYS A 116 -18.42 11.91 -4.89
C LYS A 116 -17.46 10.97 -5.61
N ARG A 117 -16.18 11.03 -5.22
CA ARG A 117 -15.12 10.21 -5.80
C ARG A 117 -15.21 8.77 -5.30
N ALA A 118 -15.61 8.59 -4.04
CA ALA A 118 -15.93 7.28 -3.49
C ALA A 118 -17.09 6.59 -4.24
N LEU A 119 -18.14 7.33 -4.64
CA LEU A 119 -19.23 6.79 -5.45
C LEU A 119 -18.78 6.42 -6.87
N GLN A 120 -17.95 7.26 -7.51
CA GLN A 120 -17.38 6.94 -8.82
C GLN A 120 -16.56 5.64 -8.78
N LEU A 121 -15.71 5.48 -7.76
CA LEU A 121 -14.95 4.24 -7.56
C LEU A 121 -15.86 3.03 -7.32
N LEU A 122 -16.98 3.20 -6.62
CA LEU A 122 -17.95 2.14 -6.39
C LEU A 122 -18.61 1.70 -7.69
N ASP A 123 -19.00 2.65 -8.54
CA ASP A 123 -19.57 2.37 -9.87
C ASP A 123 -18.54 1.70 -10.79
N GLU A 124 -17.29 2.17 -10.78
CA GLU A 124 -16.17 1.55 -11.51
C GLU A 124 -15.91 0.11 -11.04
N GLY A 125 -15.90 -0.13 -9.72
CA GLY A 125 -15.74 -1.47 -9.16
C GLY A 125 -16.85 -2.43 -9.62
N HIS A 126 -18.12 -1.97 -9.61
CA HIS A 126 -19.24 -2.76 -10.13
C HIS A 126 -19.11 -3.05 -11.64
N ALA A 127 -18.65 -2.08 -12.43
CA ALA A 127 -18.45 -2.24 -13.87
C ALA A 127 -17.31 -3.23 -14.18
N GLU A 128 -16.26 -3.25 -13.36
CA GLU A 128 -15.15 -4.22 -13.47
C GLU A 128 -15.50 -5.61 -12.87
N GLY A 129 -16.72 -5.80 -12.35
CA GLY A 129 -17.18 -7.06 -11.76
C GLY A 129 -16.61 -7.34 -10.36
N VAL A 130 -16.00 -6.31 -9.74
CA VAL A 130 -15.47 -6.34 -8.38
C VAL A 130 -16.64 -6.03 -7.44
N ALA A 131 -17.32 -7.06 -6.94
CA ALA A 131 -18.40 -6.88 -5.98
C ALA A 131 -17.83 -6.23 -4.70
N PRO A 132 -18.25 -5.00 -4.34
CA PRO A 132 -17.81 -4.38 -3.10
C PRO A 132 -18.33 -5.24 -1.95
N ASP A 133 -17.42 -5.73 -1.11
CA ASP A 133 -17.86 -6.41 0.11
C ASP A 133 -18.55 -5.38 1.02
N THR A 134 -19.68 -5.79 1.58
CA THR A 134 -20.44 -4.97 2.53
C THR A 134 -19.61 -4.87 3.80
N ILE A 135 -18.90 -3.76 3.98
CA ILE A 135 -18.33 -3.37 5.27
C ILE A 135 -19.51 -3.00 6.18
N ALA A 136 -19.94 -3.97 7.00
CA ALA A 136 -20.98 -3.80 8.04
C ALA A 136 -20.38 -3.23 9.33
#